data_AF-A0A7W2YN92-F1
#
_entry.id   AF-A0A7W2YN92-F1
#
_cell.length_a   1.000
_cell.length_b   1.000
_cell.length_c   1.000
_cell.angle_alpha   90.00
_cell.angle_beta   90.00
_cell.angle_gamma   90.00
#
_symmetry.space_group_name_H-M   'P 1'
#
loop_
_entity.id
_entity.type
_entity.pdbx_description
1 polymer ?
#
loop_
_entity_poly.entity_id
_entity_poly.type
_entity_poly.pdbx_seq_one_letter_code
_entity_poly.pdbx_strand_id
1 'polypeptide(L)'
;MPLSTKGISHQIISSLITFKVENLGTINDCKIVINHLIRKFSEPLEKEGLQKKYISKLVIDQSKAIKEHLFPVNEIMNHLLAMPLTENKDVLANTVHAYLENALILVYVTKDEDNQLNKFGFQRNMPTEYSDPKSPLYGDVWARYKCSNLFSNIIE
;
A
#
# COMPACT_ATOMS: atom_id res chain seq x y z
N MET A 1 -15.63 -19.18 3.80
CA MET A 1 -16.03 -17.75 3.65
C MET A 1 -14.78 -16.95 3.37
N PRO A 2 -14.76 -16.08 2.35
CA PRO A 2 -13.66 -15.13 2.16
C PRO A 2 -13.61 -14.12 3.32
N LEU A 3 -12.43 -13.57 3.60
CA LEU A 3 -12.27 -12.45 4.53
C LEU A 3 -12.97 -11.20 3.95
N SER A 4 -13.46 -10.30 4.80
CA SER A 4 -14.00 -9.00 4.40
C SER A 4 -12.99 -7.88 4.64
N THR A 5 -13.09 -6.77 3.89
CA THR A 5 -12.26 -5.57 4.10
C THR A 5 -12.37 -5.04 5.53
N LYS A 6 -13.59 -4.99 6.08
CA LYS A 6 -13.83 -4.63 7.49
C LYS A 6 -13.16 -5.60 8.46
N GLY A 7 -13.32 -6.91 8.27
CA GLY A 7 -12.75 -7.92 9.15
C GLY A 7 -11.22 -7.84 9.22
N ILE A 8 -10.57 -7.64 8.06
CA ILE A 8 -9.11 -7.45 7.98
C ILE A 8 -8.69 -6.17 8.73
N SER A 9 -9.44 -5.09 8.60
CA SER A 9 -9.14 -3.82 9.29
C SER A 9 -9.17 -3.96 10.81
N HIS A 10 -10.17 -4.68 11.35
CA HIS A 10 -10.22 -5.00 12.78
C HIS A 10 -9.06 -5.90 13.22
N GLN A 11 -8.62 -6.83 12.39
CA GLN A 11 -7.47 -7.70 12.69
C GLN A 11 -6.17 -6.90 12.74
N ILE A 12 -5.95 -5.97 11.80
CA ILE A 12 -4.79 -5.06 11.82
C ILE A 12 -4.77 -4.24 13.12
N ILE A 13 -5.90 -3.63 13.51
CA ILE A 13 -5.98 -2.89 14.76
C ILE A 13 -5.73 -3.79 15.97
N SER A 14 -6.25 -5.02 15.96
CA SER A 14 -5.98 -5.97 17.04
C SER A 14 -4.49 -6.27 17.16
N SER A 15 -3.80 -6.53 16.04
CA SER A 15 -2.35 -6.75 16.03
C SER A 15 -1.55 -5.54 16.51
N LEU A 16 -1.99 -4.32 16.17
CA LEU A 16 -1.36 -3.09 16.64
C LEU A 16 -1.57 -2.89 18.15
N ILE A 17 -2.77 -3.15 18.67
CA ILE A 17 -3.08 -3.06 20.11
C ILE A 17 -2.25 -4.08 20.90
N THR A 18 -2.23 -5.35 20.47
CA THR A 18 -1.46 -6.41 21.13
C THR A 18 0.02 -6.04 21.27
N PHE A 19 0.61 -5.47 20.21
CA PHE A 19 1.99 -5.03 20.27
C PHE A 19 2.19 -3.72 21.05
N LYS A 20 1.45 -2.65 20.73
CA LYS A 20 1.74 -1.29 21.22
C LYS A 20 1.14 -0.97 22.59
N VAL A 21 0.04 -1.62 22.96
CA VAL A 21 -0.71 -1.33 24.19
C VAL A 21 -0.50 -2.44 25.22
N GLU A 22 -0.67 -3.70 24.78
CA GLU A 22 -0.54 -4.85 25.66
C GLU A 22 0.92 -5.28 25.86
N ASN A 23 1.84 -4.76 25.04
CA ASN A 23 3.27 -5.09 25.05
C ASN A 23 3.53 -6.61 24.89
N LEU A 24 2.71 -7.27 24.06
CA LEU A 24 2.83 -8.70 23.78
C LEU A 24 3.48 -8.94 22.41
N GLY A 25 4.49 -9.80 22.39
CA GLY A 25 5.27 -10.12 21.20
C GLY A 25 6.28 -9.03 20.81
N THR A 26 6.86 -9.15 19.62
CA THR A 26 7.86 -8.21 19.09
C THR A 26 7.31 -7.36 17.95
N ILE A 27 8.02 -6.28 17.62
CA ILE A 27 7.70 -5.48 16.42
C ILE A 27 7.75 -6.32 15.13
N ASN A 28 8.58 -7.36 15.09
CA ASN A 28 8.70 -8.22 13.92
C ASN A 28 7.47 -9.13 13.77
N ASP A 29 6.94 -9.66 14.89
CA ASP A 29 5.70 -10.44 14.88
C ASP A 29 4.54 -9.59 14.36
N CYS A 30 4.42 -8.36 14.88
CA CYS A 30 3.42 -7.39 14.42
C CYS A 30 3.55 -7.08 12.92
N LYS A 31 4.77 -6.81 12.43
CA LYS A 31 5.06 -6.55 11.02
C LYS A 31 4.67 -7.72 10.11
N ILE A 32 4.97 -8.95 10.51
CA ILE A 32 4.62 -10.15 9.73
C ILE A 32 3.11 -10.24 9.54
N VAL A 33 2.35 -10.07 10.63
CA VAL A 33 0.89 -10.13 10.59
C VAL A 33 0.31 -8.99 9.76
N ILE A 34 0.74 -7.75 9.99
CA ILE A 34 0.25 -6.59 9.23
C ILE A 34 0.55 -6.73 7.73
N ASN A 35 1.77 -7.10 7.34
CA ASN A 35 2.11 -7.30 5.93
C ASN A 35 1.26 -8.41 5.29
N HIS A 36 1.00 -9.51 6.01
CA HIS A 36 0.08 -10.55 5.52
C HIS A 36 -1.33 -10.01 5.30
N LEU A 37 -1.87 -9.28 6.28
CA LEU A 37 -3.22 -8.72 6.23
C LEU A 37 -3.39 -7.65 5.14
N ILE A 38 -2.41 -6.76 4.96
CA ILE A 38 -2.39 -5.77 3.86
C ILE A 38 -2.51 -6.50 2.52
N ARG A 39 -1.70 -7.53 2.29
CA ARG A 39 -1.73 -8.30 1.03
C ARG A 39 -3.03 -9.06 0.83
N LYS A 40 -3.64 -9.53 1.92
CA LYS A 40 -4.95 -10.19 1.90
C LYS A 40 -6.10 -9.22 1.67
N PHE A 41 -5.93 -7.93 1.95
CA PHE A 41 -6.97 -6.91 1.78
C PHE A 41 -7.33 -6.68 0.31
N SER A 42 -6.39 -6.81 -0.62
CA SER A 42 -6.65 -6.63 -2.05
C SER A 42 -7.67 -7.63 -2.62
N GLU A 43 -7.75 -8.85 -2.07
CA GLU A 43 -8.67 -9.89 -2.57
C GLU A 43 -10.16 -9.52 -2.35
N PRO A 44 -10.63 -9.19 -1.13
CA PRO A 44 -11.99 -8.70 -0.95
C PRO A 44 -12.20 -7.32 -1.58
N LEU A 45 -11.19 -6.44 -1.62
CA LEU A 45 -11.30 -5.14 -2.28
C LEU A 45 -11.64 -5.27 -3.77
N GLU A 46 -11.03 -6.25 -4.45
CA GLU A 46 -11.32 -6.59 -5.84
C GLU A 46 -12.73 -7.20 -5.99
N LYS A 47 -13.12 -8.11 -5.09
CA LYS A 47 -14.47 -8.71 -5.09
C LYS A 47 -15.59 -7.69 -4.83
N GLU A 48 -15.30 -6.67 -4.03
CA GLU A 48 -16.21 -5.57 -3.69
C GLU A 48 -16.26 -4.49 -4.79
N GLY A 49 -15.43 -4.59 -5.83
CA GLY A 49 -15.40 -3.63 -6.96
C GLY A 49 -14.76 -2.28 -6.61
N LEU A 50 -14.03 -2.20 -5.50
CA LEU A 50 -13.42 -0.97 -4.98
C LEU A 50 -11.94 -0.85 -5.36
N GLN A 51 -11.36 -1.91 -5.92
CA GLN A 51 -9.95 -1.96 -6.29
C GLN A 51 -9.64 -1.05 -7.48
N LYS A 52 -8.99 0.10 -7.21
CA LYS A 52 -8.42 0.97 -8.23
C LYS A 52 -7.24 0.28 -8.93
N LYS A 53 -7.19 0.37 -10.25
CA LYS A 53 -6.19 -0.25 -11.10
C LYS A 53 -5.77 0.75 -12.18
N TYR A 54 -4.50 0.77 -12.50
CA TYR A 54 -3.95 1.48 -13.64
C TYR A 54 -3.05 0.55 -14.44
N ILE A 55 -2.88 0.83 -15.72
CA ILE A 55 -2.04 0.01 -16.61
C ILE A 55 -1.11 0.91 -17.41
N SER A 56 0.13 0.47 -17.63
CA SER A 56 0.99 1.12 -18.60
C SER A 56 0.49 0.83 -20.01
N LYS A 57 0.38 1.86 -20.85
CA LYS A 57 0.06 1.73 -22.28
C LYS A 57 1.07 0.89 -23.07
N LEU A 58 2.24 0.60 -22.48
CA LEU A 58 3.27 -0.27 -23.05
C LEU A 58 3.03 -1.75 -22.75
N VAL A 59 2.05 -2.09 -21.90
CA VAL A 59 1.62 -3.48 -21.67
C VAL A 59 0.83 -3.97 -22.88
N ILE A 60 1.48 -4.72 -23.74
CA ILE A 60 0.88 -5.34 -24.93
C ILE A 60 0.17 -6.65 -24.56
N ASP A 61 0.76 -7.41 -23.64
CA ASP A 61 0.26 -8.70 -23.17
C ASP A 61 0.06 -8.65 -21.65
N GLN A 62 -1.21 -8.56 -21.23
CA GLN A 62 -1.57 -8.47 -19.82
C GLN A 62 -1.13 -9.69 -19.01
N SER A 63 -0.96 -10.85 -19.64
CA SER A 63 -0.48 -12.06 -18.96
C SER A 63 0.97 -11.96 -18.50
N LYS A 64 1.75 -11.07 -19.13
CA LYS A 64 3.16 -10.79 -18.81
C LYS A 64 3.35 -9.50 -18.01
N ALA A 65 2.26 -8.80 -17.69
CA ALA A 65 2.33 -7.58 -16.91
C ALA A 65 2.77 -7.90 -15.47
N ILE A 66 3.65 -7.07 -14.94
CA ILE A 66 4.01 -7.09 -13.53
C ILE A 66 2.94 -6.33 -12.77
N LYS A 67 2.27 -7.03 -11.84
CA LYS A 67 1.32 -6.45 -10.90
C LYS A 67 2.08 -5.90 -9.70
N GLU A 68 2.04 -4.60 -9.50
CA GLU A 68 2.66 -3.93 -8.36
C GLU A 68 1.70 -2.97 -7.65
N HIS A 69 2.12 -2.39 -6.53
CA HIS A 69 1.31 -1.44 -5.76
C HIS A 69 1.85 -0.04 -5.97
N LEU A 70 1.01 0.90 -6.41
CA LEU A 70 1.40 2.30 -6.60
C LEU A 70 2.14 2.86 -5.38
N PHE A 71 1.58 2.59 -4.20
CA PHE A 71 2.21 2.88 -2.93
C PHE A 71 2.92 1.63 -2.39
N PRO A 72 4.22 1.67 -2.05
CA PRO A 72 4.92 0.51 -1.55
C PRO A 72 4.28 -0.03 -0.26
N VAL A 73 4.05 -1.35 -0.19
CA VAL A 73 3.46 -2.01 0.99
C VAL A 73 4.25 -1.73 2.27
N ASN A 74 5.57 -1.54 2.15
CA ASN A 74 6.43 -1.18 3.28
C ASN A 74 6.03 0.18 3.90
N GLU A 75 5.70 1.16 3.06
CA GLU A 75 5.27 2.49 3.52
C GLU A 75 3.88 2.44 4.15
N ILE A 76 2.96 1.64 3.57
CA ILE A 76 1.65 1.36 4.18
C ILE A 76 1.82 0.77 5.59
N MET A 77 2.70 -0.23 5.72
CA MET A 77 2.98 -0.86 7.00
C MET A 77 3.61 0.13 8.00
N ASN A 78 4.57 0.96 7.58
CA ASN A 78 5.20 1.96 8.44
C ASN A 78 4.17 3.00 8.92
N HIS A 79 3.28 3.45 8.05
CA HIS A 79 2.18 4.35 8.42
C HIS A 79 1.28 3.72 9.50
N LEU A 80 0.87 2.45 9.31
CA LEU A 80 0.04 1.74 10.28
C LEU A 80 0.74 1.55 11.64
N LEU A 81 2.05 1.24 11.63
CA LEU A 81 2.83 1.11 12.87
C LEU A 81 2.98 2.46 13.61
N ALA A 82 3.09 3.56 12.89
CA ALA A 82 3.18 4.90 13.45
C ALA A 82 1.83 5.45 13.96
N MET A 83 0.70 4.88 13.51
CA MET A 83 -0.64 5.34 13.85
C MET A 83 -0.89 5.39 15.37
N PRO A 84 -1.40 6.51 15.91
CA PRO A 84 -1.78 6.59 17.33
C PRO A 84 -3.01 5.71 17.61
N LEU A 85 -3.01 5.03 18.75
CA LEU A 85 -4.10 4.14 19.18
C LEU A 85 -4.89 4.77 20.33
N THR A 86 -5.34 6.01 20.14
CA THR A 86 -6.01 6.81 21.17
C THR A 86 -7.54 6.71 21.12
N GLU A 87 -8.08 6.27 20.00
CA GLU A 87 -9.52 6.14 19.76
C GLU A 87 -10.01 4.72 20.07
N ASN A 88 -11.34 4.53 20.09
CA ASN A 88 -11.91 3.20 20.22
C ASN A 88 -11.60 2.31 18.98
N LYS A 89 -11.68 1.00 19.18
CA LYS A 89 -11.30 -0.01 18.18
C LYS A 89 -12.06 0.11 16.86
N ASP A 90 -13.33 0.49 16.90
CA ASP A 90 -14.18 0.58 15.69
C ASP A 90 -13.80 1.80 14.85
N VAL A 91 -13.54 2.95 15.49
CA VAL A 91 -13.06 4.17 14.81
C VAL A 91 -11.69 3.94 14.18
N LEU A 92 -10.78 3.30 14.93
CA LEU A 92 -9.46 2.94 14.41
C LEU A 92 -9.57 1.99 13.20
N ALA A 93 -10.45 0.98 13.28
CA ALA A 93 -10.63 0.01 12.19
C ALA A 93 -11.22 0.68 10.94
N ASN A 94 -12.18 1.59 11.08
CA ASN A 94 -12.72 2.36 9.96
C ASN A 94 -11.65 3.26 9.32
N THR A 95 -10.75 3.81 10.13
CA THR A 95 -9.62 4.63 9.62
C THR A 95 -8.65 3.78 8.83
N VAL A 96 -8.29 2.59 9.32
CA VAL A 96 -7.44 1.64 8.58
C VAL A 96 -8.11 1.17 7.29
N HIS A 97 -9.41 0.89 7.34
CA HIS A 97 -10.20 0.49 6.19
C HIS A 97 -10.14 1.55 5.08
N ALA A 98 -10.52 2.80 5.40
CA ALA A 98 -10.47 3.91 4.45
C ALA A 98 -9.06 4.20 3.93
N TYR A 99 -8.03 4.05 4.77
CA TYR A 99 -6.64 4.21 4.35
C TYR A 99 -6.24 3.13 3.33
N LEU A 100 -6.51 1.86 3.62
CA LEU A 100 -6.13 0.75 2.74
C LEU A 100 -6.86 0.77 1.41
N GLU A 101 -8.14 1.15 1.37
CA GLU A 101 -8.89 1.33 0.13
C GLU A 101 -8.23 2.34 -0.82
N ASN A 102 -7.62 3.39 -0.27
CA ASN A 102 -6.96 4.43 -1.06
C ASN A 102 -5.47 4.16 -1.31
N ALA A 103 -4.80 3.40 -0.42
CA ALA A 103 -3.38 3.11 -0.53
C ALA A 103 -3.07 1.90 -1.42
N LEU A 104 -3.96 0.89 -1.45
CA LEU A 104 -3.74 -0.35 -2.19
C LEU A 104 -4.13 -0.24 -3.67
N ILE A 105 -3.68 0.82 -4.34
CA ILE A 105 -3.85 1.00 -5.77
C ILE A 105 -2.89 0.07 -6.51
N LEU A 106 -3.41 -0.67 -7.49
CA LEU A 106 -2.61 -1.56 -8.32
C LEU A 106 -2.16 -0.86 -9.60
N VAL A 107 -0.92 -1.11 -10.01
CA VAL A 107 -0.41 -0.69 -11.32
C VAL A 107 0.15 -1.90 -12.04
N TYR A 108 -0.25 -2.05 -13.30
CA TYR A 108 0.25 -3.09 -14.19
C TYR A 108 1.31 -2.48 -15.11
N VAL A 109 2.55 -2.90 -14.95
CA VAL A 109 3.70 -2.35 -15.68
C VAL A 109 4.41 -3.44 -16.47
N THR A 110 5.22 -3.05 -17.44
CA THR A 110 6.11 -3.97 -18.14
C THR A 110 7.29 -4.36 -17.24
N LYS A 111 7.98 -5.45 -17.59
CA LYS A 111 9.20 -5.87 -16.87
C LYS A 111 10.30 -4.80 -16.91
N ASP A 112 10.40 -4.05 -18.00
CA ASP A 112 11.40 -2.99 -18.13
C ASP A 112 11.08 -1.78 -17.23
N GLU A 113 9.81 -1.44 -17.09
CA GLU A 113 9.34 -0.41 -16.16
C GLU A 113 9.56 -0.81 -14.69
N ASP A 114 9.29 -2.06 -14.31
CA ASP A 114 9.60 -2.58 -12.97
C ASP A 114 11.12 -2.52 -12.68
N ASN A 115 11.95 -2.93 -13.65
CA ASN A 115 13.40 -2.80 -13.54
C ASN A 115 13.86 -1.34 -13.37
N GLN A 116 13.20 -0.41 -14.07
CA GLN A 116 13.47 1.02 -13.95
C GLN A 116 13.13 1.54 -12.56
N LEU A 117 11.96 1.20 -12.01
CA LEU A 117 11.62 1.53 -10.62
C LEU A 117 12.65 0.96 -9.62
N ASN A 118 13.09 -0.27 -9.83
CA ASN A 118 14.10 -0.91 -9.00
C ASN A 118 15.46 -0.19 -9.10
N LYS A 119 15.87 0.24 -10.30
CA LYS A 119 17.14 0.98 -10.51
C LYS A 119 17.20 2.28 -9.70
N PHE A 120 16.07 2.96 -9.53
CA PHE A 120 15.96 4.16 -8.69
C PHE A 120 15.72 3.84 -7.19
N GLY A 121 15.62 2.56 -6.80
CA GLY A 121 15.35 2.15 -5.42
C GLY A 121 13.88 2.31 -4.99
N PHE A 122 12.98 2.61 -5.94
CA PHE A 122 11.59 2.93 -5.68
C PHE A 122 10.69 1.70 -5.56
N GLN A 123 11.19 0.47 -5.72
CA GLN A 123 10.36 -0.73 -5.55
C GLN A 123 9.83 -0.89 -4.11
N ARG A 124 10.57 -0.38 -3.12
CA ARG A 124 10.25 -0.58 -1.69
C ARG A 124 9.99 0.71 -0.93
N ASN A 125 10.39 1.85 -1.49
CA ASN A 125 10.39 3.14 -0.80
C ASN A 125 9.81 4.23 -1.70
N MET A 126 9.26 5.27 -1.08
CA MET A 126 8.96 6.52 -1.78
C MET A 126 10.24 7.35 -2.00
N PRO A 127 10.28 8.20 -3.04
CA PRO A 127 11.35 9.17 -3.20
C PRO A 127 11.36 10.16 -2.02
N THR A 128 12.52 10.73 -1.70
CA THR A 128 12.67 11.72 -0.60
C THR A 128 11.74 12.94 -0.76
N GLU A 129 11.51 13.31 -2.01
CA GLU A 129 10.65 14.40 -2.48
C GLU A 129 9.19 14.20 -2.10
N TYR A 130 8.75 12.97 -1.81
CA TYR A 130 7.42 12.67 -1.30
C TYR A 130 7.22 13.19 0.13
N SER A 131 8.28 13.16 0.94
CA SER A 131 8.26 13.53 2.36
C SER A 131 8.72 14.97 2.63
N ASP A 132 9.28 15.66 1.63
CA ASP A 132 9.74 17.05 1.76
C ASP A 132 8.58 18.05 1.52
N PRO A 133 8.12 18.81 2.53
CA PRO A 133 7.04 19.79 2.37
C PRO A 133 7.32 20.91 1.36
N LYS A 134 8.58 21.12 0.95
CA LYS A 134 8.96 22.13 -0.05
C LYS A 134 8.94 21.58 -1.48
N SER A 135 8.84 20.27 -1.64
CA SER A 135 8.83 19.61 -2.93
C SER A 135 7.44 19.73 -3.58
N PRO A 136 7.36 19.91 -4.92
CA PRO A 136 6.10 19.81 -5.64
C PRO A 136 5.49 18.39 -5.61
N LEU A 137 6.26 17.38 -5.20
CA LEU A 137 5.82 15.99 -5.04
C LEU A 137 5.43 15.64 -3.61
N TYR A 138 5.37 16.62 -2.70
CA TYR A 138 4.99 16.38 -1.31
C TYR A 138 3.60 15.73 -1.21
N GLY A 139 3.53 14.53 -0.63
CA GLY A 139 2.29 13.77 -0.50
C GLY A 139 1.73 13.21 -1.81
N ASP A 140 2.48 13.29 -2.92
CA ASP A 140 2.03 12.80 -4.22
C ASP A 140 2.19 11.27 -4.34
N VAL A 141 1.07 10.55 -4.41
CA VAL A 141 1.04 9.09 -4.57
C VAL A 141 1.75 8.60 -5.84
N TRP A 142 1.89 9.46 -6.86
CA TRP A 142 2.59 9.16 -8.11
C TRP A 142 4.07 9.55 -8.11
N ALA A 143 4.62 10.03 -7.00
CA ALA A 143 5.99 10.54 -6.93
C ALA A 143 7.03 9.54 -7.48
N ARG A 144 6.89 8.23 -7.18
CA ARG A 144 7.76 7.17 -7.71
C ARG A 144 7.82 7.18 -9.24
N TYR A 145 6.65 7.20 -9.87
CA TYR A 145 6.49 7.16 -11.32
C TYR A 145 6.91 8.46 -11.99
N LYS A 146 6.75 9.60 -11.32
CA LYS A 146 7.22 10.90 -11.80
C LYS A 146 8.75 10.97 -11.75
N CYS A 147 9.36 10.61 -10.62
CA CYS A 147 10.82 10.62 -10.46
C CYS A 147 11.52 9.59 -11.37
N SER A 148 10.84 8.49 -11.73
CA SER A 148 11.38 7.49 -12.65
C SER A 148 11.01 7.72 -14.11
N ASN A 149 10.37 8.82 -14.49
CA ASN A 149 9.90 9.12 -15.85
C ASN A 149 8.97 8.04 -16.46
N LEU A 150 8.13 7.41 -15.63
CA LEU A 150 7.17 6.39 -16.06
C LEU A 150 5.72 6.88 -16.07
N PHE A 151 5.44 7.99 -15.39
CA PHE A 151 4.06 8.48 -15.20
C PHE A 151 3.30 8.69 -16.51
N SER A 152 3.96 9.18 -17.57
CA SER A 152 3.35 9.41 -18.89
C SER A 152 2.90 8.13 -19.61
N ASN A 153 3.29 6.95 -19.11
CA ASN A 153 2.88 5.67 -19.67
C ASN A 153 1.60 5.16 -19.02
N ILE A 154 1.25 5.66 -17.84
CA ILE A 154 0.15 5.10 -17.04
C ILE A 154 -1.19 5.67 -17.50
N ILE A 155 -2.15 4.77 -17.72
CA ILE A 155 -3.54 5.06 -18.07
C ILE A 155 -4.47 4.34 -17.08
N GLU A 156 -5.68 4.88 -16.92
CA GLU A 156 -6.76 4.29 -16.12
C GLU A 156 -7.42 3.11 -16.84
#